data_AF-A0A9D7P5D8-F1
#
_entry.id   AF-A0A9D7P5D8-F1
#
_cell.length_a   1.000
_cell.length_b   1.000
_cell.length_c   1.000
_cell.angle_alpha   90.00
_cell.angle_beta   90.00
_cell.angle_gamma   90.00
#
_symmetry.space_group_name_H-M   'P 1'
#
loop_
_entity.id
_entity.type
_entity.pdbx_description
1 polymer ?
#
loop_
_entity_poly.entity_id
_entity_poly.type
_entity_poly.pdbx_seq_one_letter_code
_entity_poly.pdbx_strand_id
1 'polypeptide(L)'
;MSAKSAVSARSAISESRSNAEASKIYSRIVERYAMGIDRPEVRLRFLNNTLAKQAERQLQLQQSLHLFKFLENTRFYDWAMEARLYSTILEEIESLSKTYGGKVKIPKVEIPLLARTYFMVYQSRHVFYGLGVMLTGLLLFGLYSMATWSARNVNTFLAQRYQRGRAPIVVTTSGQGQSTAFAATGAKYLPGYKPEKVWQVEKNSEFERYSNGARIVLKYETDNHPRGYYLIPRGSDSEGAQLRRDPIGIVYHTSESDIVPFISSNNQSIKHRSLGLIEYIQKNKSYNYLIDRYGEIYRIVRDDNAAHHAGHSIWADEKYDYVGLNESFIGICFESTSEAGSLEETLTEAQIMEGRKLTNVLRSRYNIEDVNCTTHGLVSVNPDKLLIAYHHDWVRNFPFEAMGLSDKYKVQPPNMLDYGFSYDEQILDKLGRVLWPGAVAADEEFKRRADRARTNPDLLRRRLRDRYNAQLEKARKLRTPTDDSDNSTLSAQSSITSSTAESGDAGKRRK
;
A
#
# COMPACT_ATOMS: atom_id res chain seq x y z
N MET A 1 -38.44 -6.11 -36.32
CA MET A 1 -37.42 -5.06 -36.12
C MET A 1 -38.14 -3.78 -35.73
N SER A 2 -37.88 -3.29 -34.52
CA SER A 2 -38.71 -2.31 -33.79
C SER A 2 -38.48 -0.87 -34.27
N ALA A 3 -39.52 -0.04 -34.20
CA ALA A 3 -39.54 1.40 -34.53
C ALA A 3 -38.40 2.22 -33.86
N LYS A 4 -37.79 1.71 -32.79
CA LYS A 4 -36.58 2.31 -32.18
C LYS A 4 -35.36 2.34 -33.13
N SER A 5 -35.23 1.38 -34.04
CA SER A 5 -34.12 1.34 -35.00
C SER A 5 -34.26 2.39 -36.11
N ALA A 6 -35.49 2.68 -36.53
CA ALA A 6 -35.76 3.70 -37.55
C ALA A 6 -35.59 5.15 -37.04
N VAL A 7 -35.88 5.40 -35.76
CA VAL A 7 -35.66 6.71 -35.12
C VAL A 7 -34.16 6.98 -34.90
N SER A 8 -33.40 5.96 -34.48
CA SER A 8 -31.95 6.07 -34.32
C SER A 8 -31.23 6.32 -35.65
N ALA A 9 -31.65 5.66 -36.73
CA ALA A 9 -31.09 5.88 -38.06
C ALA A 9 -31.40 7.28 -38.61
N ARG A 10 -32.59 7.83 -38.34
CA ARG A 10 -32.95 9.21 -38.76
C ARG A 10 -32.18 10.28 -37.97
N SER A 11 -31.91 10.08 -36.68
CA SER A 11 -31.08 10.99 -35.87
C SER A 11 -29.65 11.06 -36.40
N ALA A 12 -29.04 9.90 -36.68
CA ALA A 12 -27.67 9.81 -37.18
C ALA A 12 -27.50 10.47 -38.57
N ILE A 13 -28.51 10.36 -39.44
CA ILE A 13 -28.51 11.00 -40.77
C ILE A 13 -28.68 12.53 -40.66
N SER A 14 -29.48 13.01 -39.71
CA SER A 14 -29.67 14.44 -39.44
C SER A 14 -28.41 15.09 -38.86
N GLU A 15 -27.76 14.44 -37.89
CA GLU A 15 -26.50 14.90 -37.28
C GLU A 15 -25.34 14.90 -38.31
N SER A 16 -25.26 13.87 -39.15
CA SER A 16 -24.27 13.79 -40.23
C SER A 16 -24.41 14.94 -41.24
N ARG A 17 -25.65 15.31 -41.61
CA ARG A 17 -25.91 16.43 -42.53
C ARG A 17 -25.56 17.79 -41.91
N SER A 18 -25.91 18.01 -40.64
CA SER A 18 -25.58 19.25 -39.92
C SER A 18 -24.05 19.45 -39.80
N ASN A 19 -23.32 18.39 -39.45
CA ASN A 19 -21.86 18.44 -39.35
C ASN A 19 -21.17 18.69 -40.71
N ALA A 20 -21.72 18.14 -41.79
CA ALA A 20 -21.22 18.37 -43.14
C ALA A 20 -21.46 19.81 -43.63
N GLU A 21 -22.57 20.43 -43.21
CA GLU A 21 -22.89 21.82 -43.54
C GLU A 21 -22.01 22.80 -42.75
N ALA A 22 -21.82 22.58 -41.44
CA ALA A 22 -20.91 23.37 -40.60
C ALA A 22 -19.46 23.30 -41.12
N SER A 23 -18.99 22.11 -41.51
CA SER A 23 -17.63 21.94 -42.05
C SER A 23 -17.42 22.72 -43.35
N LYS A 24 -18.45 22.82 -44.21
CA LYS A 24 -18.40 23.64 -45.44
C LYS A 24 -18.39 25.14 -45.14
N ILE A 25 -19.08 25.58 -44.10
CA ILE A 25 -19.08 26.99 -43.69
C ILE A 25 -17.69 27.37 -43.17
N TYR A 26 -17.09 26.52 -42.33
CA TYR A 26 -15.77 26.77 -41.77
C TYR A 26 -14.65 26.70 -42.81
N SER A 27 -14.72 25.77 -43.78
CA SER A 27 -13.73 25.71 -44.86
C SER A 27 -13.71 27.00 -45.68
N ARG A 28 -14.89 27.55 -46.02
CA ARG A 28 -14.99 28.85 -46.73
C ARG A 28 -14.45 30.03 -45.93
N ILE A 29 -14.53 29.98 -44.60
CA ILE A 29 -13.95 31.02 -43.74
C ILE A 29 -12.42 30.90 -43.77
N VAL A 30 -11.88 29.70 -43.55
CA VAL A 30 -10.41 29.47 -43.59
C VAL A 30 -9.84 29.82 -44.97
N GLU A 31 -10.50 29.43 -46.05
CA GLU A 31 -10.11 29.79 -47.43
C GLU A 31 -10.04 31.30 -47.64
N ARG A 32 -10.98 32.07 -47.10
CA ARG A 32 -10.95 33.54 -47.17
C ARG A 32 -9.71 34.14 -46.50
N TYR A 33 -9.28 33.60 -45.37
CA TYR A 33 -8.04 34.02 -44.72
C TYR A 33 -6.80 33.53 -45.46
N ALA A 34 -6.85 32.32 -46.03
CA ALA A 34 -5.76 31.74 -46.81
C ALA A 34 -5.45 32.57 -48.08
N MET A 35 -6.47 33.17 -48.71
CA MET A 35 -6.28 34.07 -49.87
C MET A 35 -5.38 35.27 -49.57
N GLY A 36 -5.27 35.69 -48.31
CA GLY A 36 -4.37 36.76 -47.87
C GLY A 36 -2.90 36.37 -47.78
N ILE A 37 -2.56 35.10 -48.01
CA ILE A 37 -1.20 34.58 -47.95
C ILE A 37 -0.66 34.50 -49.38
N ASP A 38 0.31 35.35 -49.73
CA ASP A 38 0.84 35.48 -51.09
C ASP A 38 1.57 34.22 -51.58
N ARG A 39 2.28 33.52 -50.68
CA ARG A 39 3.08 32.34 -51.03
C ARG A 39 2.20 31.08 -51.07
N PRO A 40 2.11 30.36 -52.20
CA PRO A 40 1.21 29.21 -52.35
C PRO A 40 1.56 28.06 -51.39
N GLU A 41 2.84 27.86 -51.07
CA GLU A 41 3.26 26.80 -50.16
C GLU A 41 2.83 27.09 -48.72
N VAL A 42 2.95 28.35 -48.30
CA VAL A 42 2.54 28.82 -46.97
C VAL A 42 1.02 28.80 -46.85
N ARG A 43 0.31 29.16 -47.92
CA ARG A 43 -1.15 29.10 -48.00
C ARG A 43 -1.68 27.69 -47.84
N LEU A 44 -1.10 26.72 -48.55
CA LEU A 44 -1.52 25.31 -48.47
C LEU A 44 -1.24 24.73 -47.08
N ARG A 45 -0.09 25.08 -46.47
CA ARG A 45 0.23 24.70 -45.10
C ARG A 45 -0.76 25.27 -44.10
N PHE A 46 -1.08 26.57 -44.21
CA PHE A 46 -2.08 27.23 -43.38
C PHE A 46 -3.44 26.53 -43.48
N LEU A 47 -3.91 26.25 -44.69
CA LEU A 47 -5.20 25.59 -44.93
C LEU A 47 -5.25 24.21 -44.26
N ASN A 48 -4.26 23.36 -44.53
CA ASN A 48 -4.21 21.99 -44.01
C ASN A 48 -4.12 21.96 -42.49
N ASN A 49 -3.22 22.79 -41.92
CA ASN A 49 -3.03 22.85 -40.47
C ASN A 49 -4.26 23.40 -39.74
N THR A 50 -4.86 24.46 -40.27
CA THR A 50 -6.00 25.13 -39.63
C THR A 50 -7.24 24.24 -39.66
N LEU A 51 -7.51 23.57 -40.79
CA LEU A 51 -8.64 22.63 -40.92
C LEU A 51 -8.44 21.40 -40.04
N ALA A 52 -7.23 20.84 -39.98
CA ALA A 52 -6.93 19.70 -39.11
C ALA A 52 -7.12 20.04 -37.62
N LYS A 53 -6.56 21.17 -37.18
CA LYS A 53 -6.73 21.66 -35.78
C LYS A 53 -8.20 21.95 -35.47
N GLN A 54 -8.95 22.50 -36.42
CA GLN A 54 -10.38 22.77 -36.22
C GLN A 54 -11.19 21.48 -36.07
N ALA A 55 -10.93 20.46 -36.90
CA ALA A 55 -11.59 19.17 -36.80
C ALA A 55 -11.30 18.48 -35.44
N GLU A 56 -10.04 18.51 -34.99
CA GLU A 56 -9.66 17.96 -33.68
C GLU A 56 -10.36 18.70 -32.52
N ARG A 57 -10.35 20.04 -32.54
CA ARG A 57 -10.98 20.87 -31.50
C ARG A 57 -12.50 20.71 -31.46
N GLN A 58 -13.13 20.45 -32.61
CA GLN A 58 -14.55 20.14 -32.69
C GLN A 58 -14.87 18.80 -32.00
N LEU A 59 -14.06 17.77 -32.24
CA LEU A 59 -14.19 16.48 -31.56
C LEU A 59 -14.01 16.62 -30.04
N GLN A 60 -12.99 17.37 -29.59
CA GLN A 60 -12.76 17.62 -28.18
C GLN A 60 -13.94 18.37 -27.52
N LEU A 61 -14.53 19.34 -28.22
CA LEU A 61 -15.69 20.07 -27.70
C LEU A 61 -16.90 19.14 -27.56
N GLN A 62 -17.20 18.36 -28.61
CA GLN A 62 -18.28 17.36 -28.58
C GLN A 62 -18.10 16.35 -27.44
N GLN A 63 -16.88 15.88 -27.21
CA GLN A 63 -16.58 14.98 -26.09
C GLN A 63 -16.81 15.67 -24.73
N SER A 64 -16.36 16.92 -24.55
CA SER A 64 -16.54 17.66 -23.30
C SER A 64 -18.00 18.02 -23.01
N LEU A 65 -18.80 18.22 -24.06
CA LEU A 65 -20.21 18.59 -23.96
C LEU A 65 -21.17 17.39 -23.99
N HIS A 66 -20.66 16.15 -24.11
CA HIS A 66 -21.51 14.96 -24.05
C HIS A 66 -22.30 14.84 -22.74
N LEU A 67 -21.81 15.43 -21.64
CA LEU A 67 -22.50 15.54 -20.35
C LEU A 67 -23.63 16.60 -20.34
N PHE A 68 -23.63 17.52 -21.31
CA PHE A 68 -24.53 18.67 -21.39
C PHE A 68 -25.19 18.78 -22.78
N LYS A 69 -25.80 17.68 -23.25
CA LYS A 69 -26.47 17.59 -24.58
C LYS A 69 -27.49 18.70 -24.85
N PHE A 70 -28.07 19.30 -23.82
CA PHE A 70 -29.01 20.42 -24.00
C PHE A 70 -28.35 21.68 -24.58
N LEU A 71 -27.03 21.84 -24.42
CA LEU A 71 -26.30 23.00 -24.93
C LEU A 71 -26.05 22.93 -26.44
N GLU A 72 -26.03 21.74 -27.04
CA GLU A 72 -25.75 21.55 -28.47
C GLU A 72 -26.77 22.24 -29.39
N ASN A 73 -28.02 22.41 -28.92
CA ASN A 73 -29.08 23.08 -29.66
C ASN A 73 -29.19 24.58 -29.36
N THR A 74 -28.25 25.15 -28.62
CA THR A 74 -28.29 26.57 -28.24
C THR A 74 -27.42 27.41 -29.15
N ARG A 75 -27.84 28.67 -29.40
CA ARG A 75 -27.02 29.66 -30.11
C ARG A 75 -25.63 29.87 -29.48
N PHE A 76 -25.48 29.52 -28.22
CA PHE A 76 -24.20 29.57 -27.52
C PHE A 76 -23.19 28.55 -28.07
N TYR A 77 -23.65 27.35 -28.47
CA TYR A 77 -22.78 26.32 -29.05
C TYR A 77 -22.22 26.76 -30.41
N ASP A 78 -23.09 27.27 -31.29
CA ASP A 78 -22.67 27.81 -32.59
C ASP A 78 -21.66 28.95 -32.42
N TRP A 79 -21.94 29.85 -31.48
CA TRP A 79 -21.04 30.94 -31.13
C TRP A 79 -19.69 30.45 -30.59
N ALA A 80 -19.68 29.46 -29.69
CA ALA A 80 -18.46 28.92 -29.11
C ALA A 80 -17.60 28.22 -30.18
N MET A 81 -18.23 27.52 -31.11
CA MET A 81 -17.58 26.89 -32.26
C MET A 81 -16.95 27.92 -33.20
N GLU A 82 -17.70 28.98 -33.53
CA GLU A 82 -17.20 30.08 -34.36
C GLU A 82 -16.03 30.82 -33.68
N ALA A 83 -16.14 31.13 -32.39
CA ALA A 83 -15.07 31.77 -31.62
C ALA A 83 -13.78 30.92 -31.59
N ARG A 84 -13.91 29.60 -31.43
CA ARG A 84 -12.76 28.67 -31.49
C ARG A 84 -12.13 28.58 -32.88
N LEU A 85 -12.93 28.63 -33.95
CA LEU A 85 -12.41 28.67 -35.31
C LEU A 85 -11.52 29.90 -35.49
N TYR A 86 -12.01 31.09 -35.10
CA TYR A 86 -11.23 32.32 -35.19
C TYR A 86 -9.97 32.29 -34.32
N SER A 87 -10.02 31.69 -33.11
CA SER A 87 -8.80 31.47 -32.30
C SER A 87 -7.76 30.64 -33.05
N THR A 88 -8.20 29.55 -33.69
CA THR A 88 -7.30 28.64 -34.42
C THR A 88 -6.67 29.33 -35.63
N ILE A 89 -7.45 30.13 -36.35
CA ILE A 89 -6.96 30.97 -37.45
C ILE A 89 -5.92 31.97 -36.95
N LEU A 90 -6.17 32.66 -35.83
CA LEU A 90 -5.26 33.64 -35.27
C LEU A 90 -3.96 33.02 -34.76
N GLU A 91 -4.03 31.88 -34.07
CA GLU A 91 -2.87 31.12 -33.61
C GLU A 91 -1.97 30.68 -34.77
N GLU A 92 -2.56 30.18 -35.86
CA GLU A 92 -1.78 29.75 -37.02
C GLU A 92 -1.19 30.95 -37.77
N ILE A 93 -1.92 32.06 -37.90
CA ILE A 93 -1.38 33.31 -38.46
C ILE A 93 -0.20 33.82 -37.64
N GLU A 94 -0.30 33.81 -36.30
CA GLU A 94 0.79 34.21 -35.40
C GLU A 94 1.99 33.25 -35.50
N SER A 95 1.74 31.95 -35.58
CA SER A 95 2.79 30.94 -35.78
C SER A 95 3.52 31.14 -37.11
N LEU A 96 2.79 31.42 -38.19
CA LEU A 96 3.37 31.67 -39.51
C LEU A 96 4.13 32.99 -39.55
N SER A 97 3.64 34.06 -38.91
CA SER A 97 4.34 35.34 -38.86
C SER A 97 5.68 35.22 -38.12
N LYS A 98 5.73 34.47 -37.02
CA LYS A 98 6.98 34.14 -36.30
C LYS A 98 7.94 33.32 -37.14
N THR A 99 7.43 32.33 -37.87
CA THR A 99 8.27 31.38 -38.64
C THR A 99 8.88 32.01 -39.89
N TYR A 100 8.14 32.87 -40.60
CA TYR A 100 8.55 33.35 -41.92
C TYR A 100 9.06 34.81 -41.92
N GLY A 101 9.11 35.47 -40.76
CA GLY A 101 9.74 36.79 -40.57
C GLY A 101 9.17 37.95 -41.39
N GLY A 102 8.17 37.70 -42.24
CA GLY A 102 7.51 38.68 -43.10
C GLY A 102 6.16 39.10 -42.52
N LYS A 103 5.83 40.38 -42.68
CA LYS A 103 4.48 40.89 -42.43
C LYS A 103 3.51 40.21 -43.39
N VAL A 104 2.90 39.10 -42.97
CA VAL A 104 1.74 38.54 -43.66
C VAL A 104 0.71 39.65 -43.71
N LYS A 105 0.38 40.15 -44.91
CA LYS A 105 -0.65 41.16 -45.10
C LYS A 105 -1.99 40.48 -44.89
N ILE A 106 -2.39 40.37 -43.63
CA ILE A 106 -3.72 39.86 -43.29
C ILE A 106 -4.70 40.84 -43.94
N PRO A 107 -5.55 40.40 -44.88
CA PRO A 107 -6.60 41.25 -45.41
C PRO A 107 -7.40 41.79 -44.22
N LYS A 108 -7.85 43.05 -44.27
CA LYS A 108 -8.75 43.64 -43.28
C LYS A 108 -10.11 42.93 -43.34
N VAL A 109 -10.14 41.66 -42.96
CA VAL A 109 -11.34 40.89 -42.75
C VAL A 109 -11.78 41.25 -41.35
N GLU A 110 -12.98 41.81 -41.26
CA GLU A 110 -13.60 42.20 -40.00
C GLU A 110 -13.78 40.95 -39.14
N ILE A 111 -12.82 40.72 -38.25
CA ILE A 111 -12.97 39.70 -37.20
C ILE A 111 -14.09 40.22 -36.29
N PRO A 112 -15.16 39.43 -36.06
CA PRO A 112 -16.23 39.84 -35.16
C PRO A 112 -15.67 40.28 -33.81
N LEU A 113 -16.13 41.41 -33.30
CA LEU A 113 -15.62 41.99 -32.05
C LEU A 113 -15.72 41.00 -30.88
N LEU A 114 -16.76 40.15 -30.90
CA LEU A 114 -16.96 39.05 -29.95
C LEU A 114 -15.89 37.94 -30.02
N ALA A 115 -15.35 37.64 -31.20
CA ALA A 115 -14.29 36.64 -31.33
C ALA A 115 -12.95 37.19 -30.77
N ARG A 116 -12.71 38.49 -30.92
CA ARG A 116 -11.55 39.17 -30.32
C ARG A 116 -11.63 39.19 -28.80
N THR A 117 -12.80 39.51 -28.23
CA THR A 117 -12.98 39.49 -26.78
C THR A 117 -12.86 38.07 -26.22
N TYR A 118 -13.42 37.07 -26.91
CA TYR A 118 -13.24 35.67 -26.52
C TYR A 118 -11.78 35.24 -26.51
N PHE A 119 -11.01 35.60 -27.54
CA PHE A 119 -9.58 35.30 -27.61
C PHE A 119 -8.78 35.95 -26.46
N MET A 120 -9.08 37.21 -26.12
CA MET A 120 -8.49 37.87 -24.95
C MET A 120 -8.86 37.19 -23.62
N VAL A 121 -10.12 36.76 -23.46
CA VAL A 121 -10.57 36.01 -22.27
C VAL A 121 -9.88 34.65 -22.20
N TYR A 122 -9.73 33.97 -23.33
CA TYR A 122 -9.03 32.70 -23.42
C TYR A 122 -7.54 32.84 -23.09
N GLN A 123 -6.87 33.90 -23.55
CA GLN A 123 -5.46 34.15 -23.24
C GLN A 123 -5.26 34.47 -21.75
N SER A 124 -6.23 35.13 -21.12
CA SER A 124 -6.21 35.44 -19.68
C SER A 124 -6.64 34.28 -18.77
N ARG A 125 -7.12 33.15 -19.31
CA ARG A 125 -7.58 32.00 -18.50
C ARG A 125 -6.54 31.49 -17.50
N HIS A 126 -5.25 31.52 -17.85
CA HIS A 126 -4.18 31.05 -16.97
C HIS A 126 -3.99 31.96 -15.76
N VAL A 127 -4.23 33.26 -15.93
CA VAL A 127 -4.25 34.24 -14.82
C VAL A 127 -5.43 33.94 -13.89
N PHE A 128 -6.60 33.65 -14.44
CA PHE A 128 -7.77 33.27 -13.64
C PHE A 128 -7.60 31.93 -12.92
N TYR A 129 -6.96 30.93 -13.54
CA TYR A 129 -6.61 29.67 -12.86
C TYR A 129 -5.61 29.89 -11.72
N GLY A 130 -4.59 30.72 -11.93
CA GLY A 130 -3.64 31.08 -10.87
C GLY A 130 -4.33 31.77 -9.68
N LEU A 131 -5.20 32.74 -9.96
CA LEU A 131 -6.00 33.41 -8.93
C LEU A 131 -6.94 32.45 -8.20
N GLY A 132 -7.60 31.53 -8.91
CA GLY A 132 -8.50 30.55 -8.32
C GLY A 132 -7.79 29.56 -7.38
N VAL A 133 -6.61 29.06 -7.78
CA VAL A 133 -5.79 28.20 -6.92
C VAL A 133 -5.32 28.95 -5.68
N MET A 134 -4.89 30.20 -5.83
CA MET A 134 -4.46 31.03 -4.71
C MET A 134 -5.61 31.29 -3.72
N LEU A 135 -6.80 31.62 -4.22
CA LEU A 135 -8.00 31.84 -3.40
C LEU A 135 -8.39 30.57 -2.63
N THR A 136 -8.33 29.41 -3.28
CA THR A 136 -8.63 28.11 -2.67
C THR A 136 -7.62 27.78 -1.57
N GLY A 137 -6.32 28.01 -1.82
CA GLY A 137 -5.26 27.81 -0.83
C GLY A 137 -5.44 28.71 0.40
N LEU A 138 -5.79 29.98 0.20
CA LEU A 138 -6.09 30.91 1.30
C LEU A 138 -7.30 30.47 2.12
N LEU A 139 -8.34 29.97 1.47
CA LEU A 139 -9.56 29.50 2.14
C LEU A 139 -9.28 28.25 2.99
N LEU A 140 -8.54 27.27 2.45
CA LEU A 140 -8.11 26.08 3.18
C LEU A 140 -7.21 26.43 4.37
N PHE A 141 -6.25 27.34 4.18
CA PHE A 141 -5.38 27.81 5.26
C PHE A 141 -6.17 28.55 6.36
N GLY A 142 -7.14 29.37 5.98
CA GLY A 142 -8.04 30.06 6.91
C GLY A 142 -8.86 29.09 7.74
N LEU A 143 -9.48 28.07 7.11
CA LEU A 143 -10.24 27.04 7.80
C LEU A 143 -9.36 26.22 8.77
N TYR A 144 -8.14 25.86 8.34
CA TYR A 144 -7.18 25.17 9.20
C TYR A 144 -6.76 26.02 10.41
N SER A 145 -6.48 27.30 10.18
CA SER A 145 -6.10 28.25 11.25
C SER A 145 -7.25 28.45 12.25
N MET A 146 -8.49 28.51 11.76
CA MET A 146 -9.68 28.65 12.61
C MET A 146 -9.94 27.38 13.45
N ALA A 147 -9.76 26.20 12.87
CA ALA A 147 -9.88 24.92 13.58
C ALA A 147 -8.81 24.77 14.69
N THR A 148 -7.55 25.11 14.38
CA THR A 148 -6.44 25.04 15.35
C THR A 148 -6.59 26.09 16.46
N TRP A 149 -7.08 27.30 16.16
CA TRP A 149 -7.39 28.31 17.15
C TRP A 149 -8.55 27.90 18.08
N SER A 150 -9.62 27.34 17.52
CA SER A 150 -10.75 26.80 18.28
C SER A 150 -10.32 25.67 19.22
N ALA A 151 -9.51 24.72 18.72
CA ALA A 151 -8.98 23.62 19.52
C ALA A 151 -8.12 24.11 20.70
N ARG A 152 -7.29 25.14 20.50
CA ARG A 152 -6.50 25.75 21.58
C ARG A 152 -7.36 26.40 22.65
N ASN A 153 -8.40 27.14 22.25
CA ASN A 153 -9.32 27.80 23.20
C ASN A 153 -10.18 26.81 23.99
N VAL A 154 -10.63 25.72 23.36
CA VAL A 154 -11.34 24.64 24.06
C VAL A 154 -10.39 23.94 25.04
N ASN A 155 -9.13 23.72 24.66
CA ASN A 155 -8.16 23.07 25.53
C ASN A 155 -7.78 23.93 26.74
N THR A 156 -7.61 25.25 26.58
CA THR A 156 -7.40 26.16 27.72
C THR A 156 -8.63 26.27 28.62
N PHE A 157 -9.85 26.27 28.07
CA PHE A 157 -11.09 26.25 28.84
C PHE A 157 -11.24 24.95 29.67
N LEU A 158 -10.93 23.80 29.08
CA LEU A 158 -10.94 22.51 29.78
C LEU A 158 -9.82 22.45 30.83
N ALA A 159 -8.61 22.92 30.52
CA ALA A 159 -7.50 22.97 31.47
C ALA A 159 -7.83 23.81 32.71
N GLN A 160 -8.48 24.97 32.55
CA GLN A 160 -8.93 25.78 33.69
C GLN A 160 -10.04 25.10 34.51
N ARG A 161 -10.92 24.32 33.88
CA ARG A 161 -12.02 23.62 34.56
C ARG A 161 -11.54 22.40 35.36
N TYR A 162 -10.48 21.73 34.93
CA TYR A 162 -9.95 20.53 35.58
C TYR A 162 -8.82 20.79 36.60
N GLN A 163 -8.22 21.99 36.64
CA GLN A 163 -7.16 22.31 37.62
C GLN A 163 -7.64 22.72 39.02
N ARG A 164 -8.95 22.76 39.30
CA ARG A 164 -9.48 23.15 40.63
C ARG A 164 -9.59 22.02 41.67
N GLY A 165 -8.98 20.86 41.45
CA GLY A 165 -8.98 19.81 42.47
C GLY A 165 -7.87 18.77 42.31
N ARG A 166 -6.93 18.79 43.27
CA ARG A 166 -5.88 17.81 43.63
C ARG A 166 -4.48 17.96 43.03
N ALA A 167 -3.53 17.68 43.94
CA ALA A 167 -2.07 17.77 43.90
C ALA A 167 -1.40 16.65 43.05
N PRO A 168 -0.07 16.72 42.78
CA PRO A 168 0.52 16.23 41.54
C PRO A 168 1.08 14.80 41.59
N ILE A 169 1.47 14.34 40.39
CA ILE A 169 2.12 13.09 39.96
C ILE A 169 1.15 12.06 39.37
N VAL A 170 1.04 12.03 38.04
CA VAL A 170 0.57 10.85 37.29
C VAL A 170 1.33 10.74 35.96
N VAL A 171 1.98 9.60 35.79
CA VAL A 171 2.55 9.04 34.56
C VAL A 171 1.43 8.85 33.54
N THR A 172 1.54 9.45 32.35
CA THR A 172 0.58 9.22 31.26
C THR A 172 0.77 7.82 30.68
N THR A 173 0.01 6.86 31.20
CA THR A 173 -0.41 5.65 30.47
C THR A 173 -1.38 6.07 29.37
N SER A 174 -0.99 5.90 28.11
CA SER A 174 -1.86 6.08 26.95
C SER A 174 -2.89 4.95 26.89
N GLY A 175 -4.02 5.15 27.57
CA GLY A 175 -5.28 4.48 27.28
C GLY A 175 -6.10 5.29 26.30
N GLN A 176 -6.46 4.65 25.19
CA GLN A 176 -7.55 5.02 24.26
C GLN A 176 -7.47 6.44 23.65
N GLY A 177 -6.72 6.56 22.56
CA GLY A 177 -7.12 7.49 21.50
C GLY A 177 -8.41 6.95 20.86
N GLN A 178 -9.50 7.71 20.97
CA GLN A 178 -10.74 7.46 20.22
C GLN A 178 -10.45 7.64 18.73
N SER A 179 -10.12 6.55 18.05
CA SER A 179 -10.34 6.42 16.61
C SER A 179 -11.85 6.25 16.39
N THR A 180 -12.49 7.25 15.78
CA THR A 180 -13.84 7.09 15.24
C THR A 180 -13.77 6.22 13.98
N ALA A 181 -13.61 4.91 14.14
CA ALA A 181 -13.82 3.89 13.11
C ALA A 181 -13.87 2.50 13.77
N PHE A 182 -14.94 1.75 13.49
CA PHE A 182 -15.23 0.38 13.97
C PHE A 182 -15.55 0.23 15.47
N ALA A 183 -16.73 0.72 15.87
CA ALA A 183 -17.42 0.17 17.02
C ALA A 183 -17.83 -1.28 16.69
N ALA A 184 -17.05 -2.23 17.18
CA ALA A 184 -17.32 -3.66 17.09
C ALA A 184 -18.68 -3.98 17.73
N THR A 185 -19.57 -4.60 16.96
CA THR A 185 -20.81 -5.19 17.49
C THR A 185 -20.43 -6.31 18.45
N GLY A 186 -20.76 -6.11 19.73
CA GLY A 186 -20.31 -6.91 20.87
C GLY A 186 -20.89 -8.33 21.00
N ALA A 187 -20.86 -9.13 19.94
CA ALA A 187 -21.05 -10.57 20.06
C ALA A 187 -19.67 -11.25 20.03
N LYS A 188 -19.10 -11.51 21.23
CA LYS A 188 -17.77 -12.15 21.33
C LYS A 188 -17.76 -13.50 20.61
N TYR A 189 -18.82 -14.31 20.73
CA TYR A 189 -19.18 -15.48 19.90
C TYR A 189 -20.67 -15.82 20.13
N LEU A 190 -21.30 -16.60 19.24
CA LEU A 190 -22.61 -17.21 19.53
C LEU A 190 -22.50 -18.15 20.75
N PRO A 191 -23.52 -18.26 21.62
CA PRO A 191 -23.50 -19.16 22.76
C PRO A 191 -23.14 -20.60 22.34
N GLY A 192 -22.06 -21.16 22.91
CA GLY A 192 -21.59 -22.52 22.62
C GLY A 192 -20.67 -22.67 21.40
N TYR A 193 -20.45 -21.61 20.63
CA TYR A 193 -19.45 -21.64 19.55
C TYR A 193 -18.04 -21.69 20.14
N LYS A 194 -17.35 -22.80 19.88
CA LYS A 194 -15.94 -23.02 20.21
C LYS A 194 -15.11 -22.73 18.95
N PRO A 195 -14.56 -21.51 18.77
CA PRO A 195 -13.73 -21.18 17.60
C PRO A 195 -12.55 -22.12 17.42
N GLU A 196 -12.12 -22.83 18.47
CA GLU A 196 -11.06 -23.83 18.48
C GLU A 196 -11.47 -25.23 18.00
N LYS A 197 -12.73 -25.43 17.58
CA LYS A 197 -13.21 -26.68 16.98
C LYS A 197 -13.66 -26.48 15.53
N VAL A 198 -12.77 -25.97 14.69
CA VAL A 198 -12.99 -25.90 13.24
C VAL A 198 -12.51 -27.19 12.58
N TRP A 199 -13.35 -27.80 11.74
CA TRP A 199 -12.99 -29.00 10.96
C TRP A 199 -13.12 -28.73 9.46
N GLN A 200 -12.33 -29.46 8.68
CA GLN A 200 -12.41 -29.41 7.22
C GLN A 200 -13.69 -30.12 6.76
N VAL A 201 -14.50 -29.41 5.99
CA VAL A 201 -15.78 -29.91 5.42
C VAL A 201 -15.56 -30.51 4.04
N GLU A 202 -14.67 -29.91 3.26
CA GLU A 202 -14.43 -30.29 1.87
C GLU A 202 -12.99 -29.96 1.47
N LYS A 203 -12.40 -30.81 0.63
CA LYS A 203 -11.12 -30.57 -0.02
C LYS A 203 -11.12 -31.16 -1.41
N ASN A 204 -10.69 -30.37 -2.38
CA ASN A 204 -10.40 -30.80 -3.74
C ASN A 204 -9.10 -30.13 -4.22
N SER A 205 -8.79 -30.22 -5.51
CA SER A 205 -7.56 -29.64 -6.08
C SER A 205 -7.55 -28.11 -6.13
N GLU A 206 -8.71 -27.45 -6.04
CA GLU A 206 -8.83 -26.00 -6.17
C GLU A 206 -8.93 -25.29 -4.81
N PHE A 207 -9.59 -25.90 -3.84
CA PHE A 207 -9.82 -25.28 -2.54
C PHE A 207 -10.04 -26.28 -1.38
N GLU A 208 -9.89 -25.76 -0.16
CA GLU A 208 -10.40 -26.34 1.08
C GLU A 208 -11.52 -25.47 1.65
N ARG A 209 -12.53 -26.10 2.26
CA ARG A 209 -13.63 -25.41 2.94
C ARG A 209 -13.78 -25.96 4.35
N TYR A 210 -14.04 -25.07 5.30
CA TYR A 210 -14.08 -25.37 6.73
C TYR A 210 -15.42 -25.03 7.36
N SER A 211 -15.71 -25.61 8.53
CA SER A 211 -17.00 -25.50 9.22
C SER A 211 -17.36 -24.08 9.69
N ASN A 212 -16.37 -23.20 9.83
CA ASN A 212 -16.56 -21.77 10.14
C ASN A 212 -16.75 -20.90 8.87
N GLY A 213 -16.90 -21.53 7.71
CA GLY A 213 -17.08 -20.85 6.42
C GLY A 213 -15.79 -20.35 5.78
N ALA A 214 -14.60 -20.63 6.34
CA ALA A 214 -13.34 -20.32 5.66
C ALA A 214 -13.24 -21.12 4.36
N ARG A 215 -12.76 -20.46 3.30
CA ARG A 215 -12.42 -21.08 2.02
C ARG A 215 -10.98 -20.71 1.68
N ILE A 216 -10.13 -21.72 1.52
CA ILE A 216 -8.70 -21.55 1.22
C ILE A 216 -8.47 -22.01 -0.21
N VAL A 217 -8.01 -21.12 -1.07
CA VAL A 217 -7.64 -21.40 -2.46
C VAL A 217 -6.27 -22.06 -2.51
N LEU A 218 -6.18 -23.18 -3.25
CA LEU A 218 -4.97 -23.99 -3.39
C LEU A 218 -4.25 -23.81 -4.73
N LYS A 219 -4.84 -23.05 -5.67
CA LYS A 219 -4.33 -22.87 -7.04
C LYS A 219 -2.86 -22.43 -7.12
N TYR A 220 -2.38 -21.67 -6.14
CA TYR A 220 -1.02 -21.12 -6.10
C TYR A 220 -0.14 -21.79 -5.03
N GLU A 221 -0.58 -22.93 -4.51
CA GLU A 221 0.19 -23.72 -3.54
C GLU A 221 1.50 -24.20 -4.16
N THR A 222 2.59 -24.11 -3.40
CA THR A 222 3.94 -24.52 -3.77
C THR A 222 4.69 -25.10 -2.57
N ASP A 223 5.79 -25.79 -2.86
CA ASP A 223 6.67 -26.40 -1.87
C ASP A 223 7.86 -25.50 -1.52
N ASN A 224 8.39 -25.71 -0.31
CA ASN A 224 9.70 -25.21 0.07
C ASN A 224 10.52 -26.33 0.73
N HIS A 225 11.05 -26.10 1.94
CA HIS A 225 11.66 -27.15 2.74
C HIS A 225 10.76 -27.54 3.92
N PRO A 226 10.78 -28.81 4.35
CA PRO A 226 10.04 -29.25 5.53
C PRO A 226 10.47 -28.47 6.77
N ARG A 227 9.49 -28.10 7.61
CA ARG A 227 9.76 -27.40 8.87
C ARG A 227 10.60 -28.25 9.82
N GLY A 228 11.45 -27.59 10.60
CA GLY A 228 12.19 -28.21 11.69
C GLY A 228 12.76 -27.16 12.64
N TYR A 229 12.47 -27.29 13.94
CA TYR A 229 12.99 -26.40 14.98
C TYR A 229 13.13 -27.13 16.32
N TYR A 230 14.02 -26.61 17.16
CA TYR A 230 14.24 -27.13 18.51
C TYR A 230 13.35 -26.40 19.51
N LEU A 231 12.75 -27.15 20.45
CA LEU A 231 12.11 -26.58 21.63
C LEU A 231 13.19 -26.20 22.64
N ILE A 232 13.32 -24.88 22.88
CA ILE A 232 14.29 -24.31 23.81
C ILE A 232 13.55 -24.00 25.10
N PRO A 233 13.80 -24.70 26.22
CA PRO A 233 13.12 -24.40 27.48
C PRO A 233 13.37 -22.95 27.89
N ARG A 234 12.28 -22.21 28.16
CA ARG A 234 12.36 -20.78 28.43
C ARG A 234 13.19 -20.49 29.67
N GLY A 235 14.08 -19.50 29.57
CA GLY A 235 15.02 -19.15 30.64
C GLY A 235 16.20 -20.11 30.82
N SER A 236 16.32 -21.13 29.95
CA SER A 236 17.49 -22.00 29.89
C SER A 236 18.63 -21.38 29.06
N ASP A 237 19.86 -21.76 29.36
CA ASP A 237 21.02 -21.53 28.48
C ASP A 237 21.20 -22.67 27.45
N SER A 238 20.29 -23.67 27.45
CA SER A 238 20.29 -24.76 26.47
C SER A 238 19.94 -24.28 25.06
N GLU A 239 20.47 -24.96 24.05
CA GLU A 239 20.10 -24.76 22.65
C GLU A 239 18.83 -25.54 22.25
N GLY A 240 18.18 -26.22 23.20
CA GLY A 240 17.08 -27.15 22.95
C GLY A 240 17.55 -28.49 22.39
N ALA A 241 16.85 -29.56 22.75
CA ALA A 241 17.19 -30.93 22.33
C ALA A 241 16.04 -31.63 21.60
N GLN A 242 14.79 -31.26 21.92
CA GLN A 242 13.62 -31.85 21.29
C GLN A 242 13.33 -31.17 19.96
N LEU A 243 13.40 -31.93 18.87
CA LEU A 243 13.03 -31.50 17.52
C LEU A 243 11.50 -31.58 17.35
N ARG A 244 10.91 -30.56 16.73
CA ARG A 244 9.51 -30.53 16.29
C ARG A 244 9.42 -30.06 14.84
N ARG A 245 8.35 -30.49 14.15
CA ARG A 245 8.08 -30.14 12.74
C ARG A 245 6.72 -29.47 12.53
N ASP A 246 5.74 -29.76 13.37
CA ASP A 246 4.44 -29.07 13.30
C ASP A 246 4.56 -27.59 13.71
N PRO A 247 3.81 -26.68 13.09
CA PRO A 247 3.79 -25.29 13.50
C PRO A 247 3.25 -25.15 14.93
N ILE A 248 3.77 -24.16 15.66
CA ILE A 248 3.38 -23.83 17.05
C ILE A 248 2.77 -22.44 17.19
N GLY A 249 2.83 -21.63 16.12
CA GLY A 249 2.36 -20.26 16.15
C GLY A 249 2.02 -19.68 14.78
N ILE A 250 1.52 -18.44 14.80
CA ILE A 250 1.15 -17.64 13.65
C ILE A 250 1.86 -16.27 13.76
N VAL A 251 2.51 -15.84 12.68
CA VAL A 251 3.01 -14.47 12.54
C VAL A 251 2.20 -13.76 11.46
N TYR A 252 1.58 -12.64 11.82
CA TYR A 252 0.84 -11.78 10.92
C TYR A 252 1.74 -10.69 10.31
N HIS A 253 1.59 -10.48 9.00
CA HIS A 253 2.37 -9.54 8.19
C HIS A 253 1.46 -8.67 7.34
N THR A 254 1.95 -7.50 6.99
CA THR A 254 1.46 -6.72 5.86
C THR A 254 2.39 -6.88 4.67
N SER A 255 1.87 -6.79 3.44
CA SER A 255 2.70 -6.90 2.24
C SER A 255 3.55 -5.65 1.96
N GLU A 256 3.21 -4.50 2.57
CA GLU A 256 3.76 -3.18 2.25
C GLU A 256 3.77 -2.89 0.74
N SER A 257 2.72 -3.35 0.05
CA SER A 257 2.58 -3.25 -1.40
C SER A 257 2.04 -1.88 -1.81
N ASP A 258 2.27 -1.48 -3.07
CA ASP A 258 1.58 -0.30 -3.64
C ASP A 258 0.09 -0.59 -3.85
N ILE A 259 -0.75 0.15 -3.14
CA ILE A 259 -2.19 -0.08 -3.04
C ILE A 259 -2.97 1.05 -3.70
N VAL A 260 -3.94 0.66 -4.54
CA VAL A 260 -4.90 1.58 -5.12
C VAL A 260 -6.14 1.72 -4.21
N PRO A 261 -6.87 2.85 -4.26
CA PRO A 261 -8.07 3.03 -3.46
C PRO A 261 -9.08 1.89 -3.63
N PHE A 262 -9.62 1.38 -2.52
CA PHE A 262 -10.58 0.28 -2.51
C PHE A 262 -11.99 0.76 -2.86
N ILE A 263 -12.20 1.06 -4.13
CA ILE A 263 -13.46 1.52 -4.71
C ILE A 263 -13.79 0.71 -5.97
N SER A 264 -15.07 0.61 -6.30
CA SER A 264 -15.55 -0.24 -7.40
C SER A 264 -14.93 0.09 -8.77
N SER A 265 -14.59 1.36 -9.02
CA SER A 265 -13.91 1.78 -10.26
C SER A 265 -12.50 1.20 -10.42
N ASN A 266 -11.87 0.77 -9.33
CA ASN A 266 -10.50 0.25 -9.32
C ASN A 266 -10.44 -1.29 -9.36
N ASN A 267 -11.57 -1.98 -9.50
CA ASN A 267 -11.63 -3.44 -9.38
C ASN A 267 -10.62 -4.21 -10.25
N GLN A 268 -10.45 -3.81 -11.51
CA GLN A 268 -9.48 -4.45 -12.39
C GLN A 268 -8.04 -4.22 -11.91
N SER A 269 -7.73 -3.00 -11.47
CA SER A 269 -6.41 -2.64 -10.96
C SER A 269 -6.08 -3.37 -9.65
N ILE A 270 -7.04 -3.48 -8.73
CA ILE A 270 -6.88 -4.23 -7.48
C ILE A 270 -6.60 -5.70 -7.82
N LYS A 271 -7.47 -6.33 -8.63
CA LYS A 271 -7.30 -7.74 -9.01
C LYS A 271 -5.95 -8.01 -9.69
N HIS A 272 -5.53 -7.14 -10.59
CA HIS A 272 -4.24 -7.28 -11.27
C HIS A 272 -3.06 -7.20 -10.28
N ARG A 273 -3.11 -6.26 -9.33
CA ARG A 273 -2.07 -6.11 -8.28
C ARG A 273 -2.05 -7.28 -7.31
N SER A 274 -3.21 -7.76 -6.86
CA SER A 274 -3.30 -8.96 -6.01
C SER A 274 -2.68 -10.17 -6.69
N LEU A 275 -2.96 -10.38 -8.00
CA LEU A 275 -2.34 -11.46 -8.77
C LEU A 275 -0.81 -11.31 -8.88
N GLY A 276 -0.32 -10.11 -9.18
CA GLY A 276 1.12 -9.86 -9.22
C GLY A 276 1.81 -10.08 -7.87
N LEU A 277 1.14 -9.72 -6.77
CA LEU A 277 1.60 -9.98 -5.42
C LEU A 277 1.64 -11.48 -5.12
N ILE A 278 0.60 -12.24 -5.49
CA ILE A 278 0.56 -13.70 -5.36
C ILE A 278 1.73 -14.35 -6.10
N GLU A 279 1.98 -13.95 -7.36
CA GLU A 279 3.08 -14.49 -8.16
C GLU A 279 4.45 -14.18 -7.53
N TYR A 280 4.63 -12.96 -7.02
CA TYR A 280 5.85 -12.56 -6.31
C TYR A 280 6.06 -13.39 -5.04
N ILE A 281 5.02 -13.49 -4.21
CA ILE A 281 5.02 -14.24 -2.96
C ILE A 281 5.31 -15.72 -3.21
N GLN A 282 4.66 -16.31 -4.22
CA GLN A 282 4.88 -17.70 -4.61
C GLN A 282 6.32 -17.94 -5.10
N LYS A 283 6.84 -17.08 -5.98
CA LYS A 283 8.19 -17.18 -6.51
C LYS A 283 9.25 -17.11 -5.41
N ASN A 284 9.07 -16.21 -4.45
CA ASN A 284 9.99 -16.02 -3.33
C ASN A 284 9.69 -16.93 -2.13
N LYS A 285 8.61 -17.72 -2.21
CA LYS A 285 8.11 -18.57 -1.11
C LYS A 285 7.94 -17.78 0.18
N SER A 286 7.53 -16.53 0.05
CA SER A 286 7.27 -15.63 1.15
C SER A 286 5.88 -15.96 1.70
N TYR A 287 5.75 -16.19 3.00
CA TYR A 287 4.47 -16.54 3.66
C TYR A 287 3.84 -17.89 3.27
N ASN A 288 3.03 -18.42 4.20
CA ASN A 288 2.20 -19.60 3.95
C ASN A 288 0.85 -19.21 3.38
N TYR A 289 0.32 -18.06 3.79
CA TYR A 289 -0.97 -17.55 3.35
C TYR A 289 -0.89 -16.10 2.92
N LEU A 290 -1.67 -15.74 1.91
CA LEU A 290 -2.02 -14.36 1.56
C LEU A 290 -3.54 -14.18 1.71
N ILE A 291 -3.95 -13.06 2.28
CA ILE A 291 -5.34 -12.60 2.28
C ILE A 291 -5.40 -11.31 1.45
N ASP A 292 -6.03 -11.39 0.28
CA ASP A 292 -6.13 -10.24 -0.63
C ASP A 292 -7.12 -9.18 -0.12
N ARG A 293 -7.22 -8.07 -0.84
CA ARG A 293 -8.12 -6.95 -0.49
C ARG A 293 -9.60 -7.32 -0.42
N TYR A 294 -10.02 -8.36 -1.14
CA TYR A 294 -11.40 -8.86 -1.17
C TYR A 294 -11.66 -9.92 -0.09
N GLY A 295 -10.64 -10.32 0.67
CA GLY A 295 -10.72 -11.36 1.70
C GLY A 295 -10.48 -12.77 1.15
N GLU A 296 -10.09 -12.94 -0.11
CA GLU A 296 -9.79 -14.27 -0.61
C GLU A 296 -8.49 -14.80 0.02
N ILE A 297 -8.58 -15.99 0.62
CA ILE A 297 -7.47 -16.64 1.29
C ILE A 297 -6.77 -17.56 0.30
N TYR A 298 -5.50 -17.29 0.03
CA TYR A 298 -4.64 -18.12 -0.80
C TYR A 298 -3.62 -18.83 0.09
N ARG A 299 -3.54 -20.16 0.00
CA ARG A 299 -2.36 -20.87 0.49
C ARG A 299 -1.29 -20.81 -0.58
N ILE A 300 -0.11 -20.36 -0.18
CA ILE A 300 1.06 -20.23 -1.05
C ILE A 300 2.09 -21.29 -0.70
N VAL A 301 2.74 -21.23 0.46
CA VAL A 301 3.60 -22.32 0.93
C VAL A 301 2.78 -23.25 1.81
N ARG A 302 2.82 -24.55 1.51
CA ARG A 302 2.14 -25.59 2.31
C ARG A 302 2.46 -25.51 3.80
N ASP A 303 1.51 -25.92 4.63
CA ASP A 303 1.62 -25.79 6.09
C ASP A 303 2.77 -26.62 6.69
N ASP A 304 3.10 -27.77 6.10
CA ASP A 304 4.21 -28.64 6.52
C ASP A 304 5.60 -28.14 6.06
N ASN A 305 5.62 -27.12 5.20
CA ASN A 305 6.82 -26.46 4.71
C ASN A 305 7.00 -25.06 5.30
N ALA A 306 8.25 -24.69 5.55
CA ALA A 306 8.60 -23.38 6.07
C ALA A 306 8.62 -22.32 4.97
N ALA A 307 7.94 -21.20 5.21
CA ALA A 307 7.97 -20.03 4.32
C ALA A 307 9.04 -19.02 4.77
N HIS A 308 9.50 -18.17 3.85
CA HIS A 308 10.47 -17.11 4.14
C HIS A 308 9.75 -15.82 4.56
N HIS A 309 9.42 -15.66 5.85
CA HIS A 309 8.58 -14.54 6.29
C HIS A 309 9.06 -13.79 7.54
N ALA A 310 9.65 -14.46 8.54
CA ALA A 310 10.01 -13.85 9.81
C ALA A 310 11.47 -13.41 9.91
N GLY A 311 12.38 -14.03 9.14
CA GLY A 311 13.81 -13.71 9.17
C GLY A 311 14.42 -13.84 10.57
N HIS A 312 15.24 -12.87 10.98
CA HIS A 312 15.74 -12.76 12.34
C HIS A 312 14.60 -12.38 13.29
N SER A 313 14.16 -13.34 14.08
CA SER A 313 12.96 -13.21 14.91
C SER A 313 13.03 -14.07 16.17
N ILE A 314 12.33 -13.62 17.22
CA ILE A 314 12.22 -14.33 18.50
C ILE A 314 10.79 -14.17 19.04
N TRP A 315 10.23 -15.26 19.54
CA TRP A 315 9.00 -15.26 20.35
C TRP A 315 9.10 -16.34 21.44
N ALA A 316 8.15 -16.36 22.37
CA ALA A 316 8.13 -17.32 23.46
C ALA A 316 6.71 -17.48 24.01
N ASP A 317 6.41 -18.66 24.51
CA ASP A 317 5.27 -18.91 25.39
C ASP A 317 5.76 -19.09 26.84
N GLU A 318 4.94 -19.69 27.70
CA GLU A 318 5.32 -19.95 29.10
C GLU A 318 6.44 -20.99 29.23
N LYS A 319 6.58 -21.89 28.25
CA LYS A 319 7.43 -23.09 28.34
C LYS A 319 8.68 -22.97 27.48
N TYR A 320 8.58 -22.36 26.31
CA TYR A 320 9.65 -22.38 25.32
C TYR A 320 9.92 -21.02 24.69
N ASP A 321 11.21 -20.80 24.40
CA ASP A 321 11.68 -19.77 23.48
C ASP A 321 11.74 -20.34 22.05
N TYR A 322 11.41 -19.51 21.07
CA TYR A 322 11.45 -19.83 19.65
C TYR A 322 12.31 -18.82 18.92
N VAL A 323 13.34 -19.30 18.21
CA VAL A 323 14.29 -18.47 17.46
C VAL A 323 14.19 -18.80 15.97
N GLY A 324 14.15 -17.77 15.12
CA GLY A 324 14.06 -17.92 13.67
C GLY A 324 12.70 -18.50 13.24
N LEU A 325 11.64 -17.71 13.40
CA LEU A 325 10.26 -18.18 13.40
C LEU A 325 9.72 -18.71 12.06
N ASN A 326 10.50 -18.64 10.97
CA ASN A 326 10.13 -19.26 9.68
C ASN A 326 9.80 -20.75 9.83
N GLU A 327 10.52 -21.46 10.70
CA GLU A 327 10.38 -22.90 10.88
C GLU A 327 9.18 -23.25 11.76
N SER A 328 9.01 -22.51 12.86
CA SER A 328 8.04 -22.82 13.91
C SER A 328 6.68 -22.16 13.71
N PHE A 329 6.58 -21.08 12.92
CA PHE A 329 5.34 -20.31 12.79
C PHE A 329 4.83 -20.31 11.34
N ILE A 330 3.51 -20.24 11.18
CA ILE A 330 2.84 -19.97 9.90
C ILE A 330 2.87 -18.46 9.64
N GLY A 331 3.35 -18.04 8.47
CA GLY A 331 3.26 -16.65 8.04
C GLY A 331 1.95 -16.35 7.32
N ILE A 332 1.15 -15.41 7.82
CA ILE A 332 -0.06 -14.90 7.15
C ILE A 332 0.16 -13.46 6.74
N CYS A 333 0.22 -13.21 5.44
CA CYS A 333 0.31 -11.88 4.87
C CYS A 333 -1.07 -11.35 4.53
N PHE A 334 -1.33 -10.10 4.86
CA PHE A 334 -2.47 -9.36 4.35
C PHE A 334 -1.98 -8.42 3.26
N GLU A 335 -2.71 -8.35 2.16
CA GLU A 335 -2.45 -7.32 1.15
C GLU A 335 -2.81 -5.95 1.72
N SER A 336 -1.83 -5.26 2.28
CA SER A 336 -1.99 -3.95 2.88
C SER A 336 -0.70 -3.12 2.76
N THR A 337 -0.78 -1.87 3.21
CA THR A 337 0.32 -0.90 3.24
C THR A 337 0.13 -0.02 4.46
N SER A 338 1.25 0.44 5.00
CA SER A 338 1.29 1.64 5.84
C SER A 338 1.39 2.89 4.95
N GLU A 339 0.65 3.96 5.25
CA GLU A 339 0.89 5.26 4.59
C GLU A 339 2.24 5.83 5.07
N ALA A 340 2.98 6.52 4.20
CA ALA A 340 4.25 7.13 4.56
C ALA A 340 4.08 8.11 5.75
N GLY A 341 4.62 7.74 6.91
CA GLY A 341 4.53 8.51 8.16
C GLY A 341 3.35 8.15 9.06
N SER A 342 2.51 7.20 8.68
CA SER A 342 1.48 6.60 9.52
C SER A 342 1.77 5.12 9.76
N LEU A 343 1.30 4.60 10.89
CA LEU A 343 1.21 3.14 11.12
C LEU A 343 -0.26 2.72 11.14
N GLU A 344 -1.14 3.54 10.54
CA GLU A 344 -2.52 3.18 10.24
C GLU A 344 -2.52 2.47 8.89
N GLU A 345 -2.64 1.14 8.96
CA GLU A 345 -2.75 0.30 7.78
C GLU A 345 -4.20 0.14 7.36
N THR A 346 -4.43 0.01 6.06
CA THR A 346 -5.78 -0.12 5.51
C THR A 346 -6.13 -1.61 5.36
N LEU A 347 -6.62 -2.24 6.43
CA LEU A 347 -7.29 -3.53 6.34
C LEU A 347 -8.77 -3.33 5.97
N THR A 348 -9.28 -4.12 5.04
CA THR A 348 -10.73 -4.16 4.74
C THR A 348 -11.46 -5.01 5.79
N GLU A 349 -12.77 -4.79 5.94
CA GLU A 349 -13.60 -5.65 6.81
C GLU A 349 -13.54 -7.12 6.36
N ALA A 350 -13.51 -7.36 5.04
CA ALA A 350 -13.39 -8.69 4.48
C ALA A 350 -12.09 -9.37 4.92
N GLN A 351 -10.97 -8.65 4.87
CA GLN A 351 -9.68 -9.14 5.36
C GLN A 351 -9.74 -9.50 6.85
N ILE A 352 -10.33 -8.65 7.69
CA ILE A 352 -10.45 -8.93 9.14
C ILE A 352 -11.28 -10.19 9.39
N MET A 353 -12.42 -10.30 8.72
CA MET A 353 -13.33 -11.45 8.87
C MET A 353 -12.66 -12.76 8.42
N GLU A 354 -11.98 -12.75 7.28
CA GLU A 354 -11.32 -13.93 6.73
C GLU A 354 -10.02 -14.27 7.49
N GLY A 355 -9.29 -13.27 7.97
CA GLY A 355 -8.16 -13.43 8.87
C GLY A 355 -8.55 -14.12 10.18
N ARG A 356 -9.69 -13.74 10.78
CA ARG A 356 -10.25 -14.41 11.96
C ARG A 356 -10.61 -15.86 11.68
N LYS A 357 -11.27 -16.12 10.54
CA LYS A 357 -11.66 -17.48 10.13
C LYS A 357 -10.44 -18.37 9.91
N LEU A 358 -9.43 -17.88 9.20
CA LEU A 358 -8.17 -18.60 8.95
C LEU A 358 -7.41 -18.86 10.26
N THR A 359 -7.33 -17.87 11.15
CA THR A 359 -6.72 -18.03 12.47
C THR A 359 -7.37 -19.17 13.24
N ASN A 360 -8.72 -19.24 13.26
CA ASN A 360 -9.45 -20.33 13.92
C ASN A 360 -9.20 -21.70 13.26
N VAL A 361 -9.11 -21.76 11.93
CA VAL A 361 -8.76 -22.98 11.20
C VAL A 361 -7.38 -23.49 11.64
N LEU A 362 -6.37 -22.63 11.59
CA LEU A 362 -4.98 -23.00 11.90
C LEU A 362 -4.81 -23.38 13.37
N ARG A 363 -5.43 -22.62 14.27
CA ARG A 363 -5.42 -22.93 15.71
C ARG A 363 -6.09 -24.26 16.03
N SER A 364 -7.24 -24.55 15.41
CA SER A 364 -7.93 -25.84 15.60
C SER A 364 -7.11 -27.00 15.04
N ARG A 365 -6.52 -26.82 13.85
CA ARG A 365 -5.80 -27.88 13.12
C ARG A 365 -4.47 -28.27 13.78
N TYR A 366 -3.72 -27.27 14.27
CA TYR A 366 -2.38 -27.47 14.80
C TYR A 366 -2.28 -27.30 16.33
N ASN A 367 -3.42 -27.09 16.99
CA ASN A 367 -3.49 -26.79 18.42
C ASN A 367 -2.61 -25.59 18.81
N ILE A 368 -2.66 -24.52 17.99
CA ILE A 368 -1.89 -23.29 18.24
C ILE A 368 -2.59 -22.47 19.32
N GLU A 369 -1.84 -22.22 20.40
CA GLU A 369 -2.30 -21.39 21.51
C GLU A 369 -2.34 -19.90 21.13
N ASP A 370 -3.24 -19.14 21.76
CA ASP A 370 -3.38 -17.68 21.53
C ASP A 370 -2.06 -16.94 21.81
N VAL A 371 -1.29 -17.38 22.81
CA VAL A 371 0.00 -16.78 23.17
C VAL A 371 1.00 -16.79 22.00
N ASN A 372 0.88 -17.76 21.08
CA ASN A 372 1.76 -17.91 19.92
C ASN A 372 1.16 -17.32 18.62
N CYS A 373 0.14 -16.46 18.72
CA CYS A 373 -0.38 -15.68 17.60
C CYS A 373 0.05 -14.20 17.75
N THR A 374 0.98 -13.74 16.94
CA THR A 374 1.63 -12.41 17.08
C THR A 374 1.92 -11.76 15.72
N THR A 375 2.43 -10.53 15.71
CA THR A 375 2.74 -9.77 14.48
C THR A 375 4.24 -9.72 14.23
N HIS A 376 4.65 -9.50 12.97
CA HIS A 376 6.08 -9.50 12.61
C HIS A 376 6.86 -8.39 13.32
N GLY A 377 6.32 -7.18 13.40
CA GLY A 377 6.98 -6.06 14.08
C GLY A 377 7.29 -6.31 15.56
N LEU A 378 6.53 -7.18 16.23
CA LEU A 378 6.78 -7.54 17.64
C LEU A 378 7.89 -8.59 17.83
N VAL A 379 8.13 -9.42 16.81
CA VAL A 379 9.11 -10.52 16.87
C VAL A 379 10.42 -10.21 16.17
N SER A 380 10.39 -9.26 15.24
CA SER A 380 11.50 -8.92 14.33
C SER A 380 12.66 -8.25 15.07
N VAL A 381 13.89 -8.71 14.81
CA VAL A 381 15.10 -8.22 15.47
C VAL A 381 16.27 -8.02 14.51
N ASN A 382 17.17 -7.10 14.87
CA ASN A 382 18.48 -6.94 14.28
C ASN A 382 19.53 -7.47 15.27
N PRO A 383 20.09 -8.68 15.08
CA PRO A 383 21.05 -9.27 16.00
C PRO A 383 22.39 -8.53 16.02
N ASP A 384 22.75 -7.83 14.94
CA ASP A 384 24.03 -7.14 14.85
C ASP A 384 24.10 -5.92 15.75
N LYS A 385 23.00 -5.17 15.79
CA LYS A 385 22.84 -3.98 16.63
C LYS A 385 22.10 -4.25 17.94
N LEU A 386 21.58 -5.48 18.13
CA LEU A 386 20.70 -5.87 19.23
C LEU A 386 19.46 -4.98 19.32
N LEU A 387 18.82 -4.71 18.19
CA LEU A 387 17.64 -3.85 18.11
C LEU A 387 16.36 -4.63 17.84
N ILE A 388 15.26 -4.23 18.46
CA ILE A 388 13.90 -4.69 18.14
C ILE A 388 13.34 -3.95 16.90
N ALA A 389 12.19 -4.41 16.41
CA ALA A 389 11.41 -3.77 15.35
C ALA A 389 12.25 -3.46 14.09
N TYR A 390 13.09 -4.43 13.69
CA TYR A 390 13.87 -4.31 12.46
C TYR A 390 12.94 -4.19 11.24
N HIS A 391 11.87 -4.99 11.26
CA HIS A 391 10.63 -4.75 10.51
C HIS A 391 9.62 -4.11 11.46
N HIS A 392 8.83 -3.17 10.95
CA HIS A 392 7.95 -2.30 11.76
C HIS A 392 6.46 -2.48 11.46
N ASP A 393 6.13 -3.39 10.55
CA ASP A 393 4.75 -3.75 10.24
C ASP A 393 4.05 -4.28 11.49
N TRP A 394 2.87 -3.73 11.78
CA TRP A 394 2.07 -4.07 12.95
C TRP A 394 2.81 -4.13 14.30
N VAL A 395 3.79 -3.26 14.48
CA VAL A 395 4.33 -2.91 15.80
C VAL A 395 3.29 -2.15 16.67
N ARG A 396 2.21 -1.66 16.05
CA ARG A 396 0.98 -1.17 16.68
C ARG A 396 -0.23 -1.42 15.77
N ASN A 397 -1.43 -1.23 16.30
CA ASN A 397 -2.71 -1.19 15.56
C ASN A 397 -3.17 -2.49 14.88
N PHE A 398 -2.48 -3.63 15.05
CA PHE A 398 -3.05 -4.91 14.63
C PHE A 398 -4.30 -5.23 15.47
N PRO A 399 -5.43 -5.58 14.83
CA PRO A 399 -6.71 -5.72 15.53
C PRO A 399 -6.84 -7.11 16.20
N PHE A 400 -5.99 -7.41 17.19
CA PHE A 400 -6.00 -8.70 17.91
C PHE A 400 -7.40 -9.12 18.38
N GLU A 401 -8.17 -8.19 18.97
CA GLU A 401 -9.52 -8.48 19.43
C GLU A 401 -10.47 -8.88 18.29
N ALA A 402 -10.39 -8.20 17.15
CA ALA A 402 -11.20 -8.54 15.98
C ALA A 402 -10.82 -9.91 15.40
N MET A 403 -9.54 -10.30 15.53
CA MET A 403 -9.06 -11.65 15.21
C MET A 403 -9.43 -12.70 16.27
N GLY A 404 -10.03 -12.30 17.40
CA GLY A 404 -10.40 -13.20 18.50
C GLY A 404 -9.21 -13.63 19.36
N LEU A 405 -8.18 -12.78 19.46
CA LEU A 405 -6.92 -13.03 20.16
C LEU A 405 -6.72 -12.04 21.30
N SER A 406 -5.89 -12.40 22.27
CA SER A 406 -5.41 -11.48 23.28
C SER A 406 -4.42 -10.47 22.69
N ASP A 407 -4.46 -9.25 23.24
CA ASP A 407 -3.63 -8.12 22.82
C ASP A 407 -2.15 -8.33 23.18
N LYS A 408 -1.31 -8.57 22.16
CA LYS A 408 0.12 -8.83 22.35
C LYS A 408 0.96 -7.57 22.58
N TYR A 409 0.39 -6.37 22.38
CA TYR A 409 1.07 -5.11 22.71
C TYR A 409 1.22 -4.90 24.23
N LYS A 410 0.56 -5.72 25.06
CA LYS A 410 0.67 -5.68 26.53
C LYS A 410 1.63 -6.72 27.07
N VAL A 411 2.08 -7.67 26.24
CA VAL A 411 2.96 -8.76 26.65
C VAL A 411 4.41 -8.29 26.58
N GLN A 412 5.19 -8.58 27.62
CA GLN A 412 6.63 -8.32 27.63
C GLN A 412 7.29 -9.13 26.52
N PRO A 413 7.86 -8.51 25.47
CA PRO A 413 8.37 -9.25 24.33
C PRO A 413 9.67 -9.98 24.74
N PRO A 414 9.79 -11.29 24.43
CA PRO A 414 10.91 -12.12 24.87
C PRO A 414 12.22 -11.76 24.17
N ASN A 415 12.20 -11.14 22.99
CA ASN A 415 13.41 -10.56 22.39
C ASN A 415 14.08 -9.55 23.34
N MET A 416 13.31 -8.72 24.05
CA MET A 416 13.85 -7.78 25.03
C MET A 416 14.09 -8.46 26.37
N LEU A 417 13.06 -9.13 26.91
CA LEU A 417 13.11 -9.70 28.25
C LEU A 417 14.12 -10.84 28.35
N ASP A 418 14.07 -11.81 27.43
CA ASP A 418 14.84 -13.05 27.54
C ASP A 418 16.16 -12.99 26.77
N TYR A 419 16.25 -12.17 25.73
CA TYR A 419 17.43 -12.06 24.87
C TYR A 419 18.13 -10.69 24.89
N GLY A 420 17.58 -9.70 25.60
CA GLY A 420 18.25 -8.42 25.84
C GLY A 420 18.32 -7.47 24.65
N PHE A 421 17.53 -7.70 23.61
CA PHE A 421 17.38 -6.73 22.52
C PHE A 421 16.81 -5.42 23.08
N SER A 422 17.25 -4.30 22.51
CA SER A 422 16.91 -2.94 22.93
C SER A 422 16.35 -2.15 21.74
N TYR A 423 16.16 -0.86 21.90
CA TYR A 423 15.84 0.09 20.84
C TYR A 423 16.82 1.27 20.92
N ASP A 424 16.94 2.01 19.81
CA ASP A 424 17.69 3.26 19.72
C ASP A 424 16.77 4.41 19.27
N GLU A 425 17.31 5.62 19.14
CA GLU A 425 16.55 6.79 18.70
C GLU A 425 15.96 6.62 17.30
N GLN A 426 16.67 5.93 16.39
CA GLN A 426 16.20 5.70 15.03
C GLN A 426 14.97 4.77 15.02
N ILE A 427 14.98 3.71 15.83
CA ILE A 427 13.82 2.85 16.03
C ILE A 427 12.68 3.65 16.65
N LEU A 428 12.93 4.42 17.71
CA LEU A 428 11.90 5.23 18.34
C LEU A 428 11.25 6.22 17.35
N ASP A 429 12.03 6.92 16.54
CA ASP A 429 11.51 7.84 15.53
C ASP A 429 10.58 7.15 14.54
N LYS A 430 10.94 5.94 14.07
CA LYS A 430 10.07 5.13 13.20
C LYS A 430 8.76 4.72 13.88
N LEU A 431 8.79 4.51 15.19
CA LEU A 431 7.60 4.15 15.99
C LEU A 431 6.77 5.37 16.41
N GLY A 432 7.13 6.57 15.96
CA GLY A 432 6.49 7.82 16.38
C GLY A 432 6.81 8.20 17.84
N ARG A 433 8.02 7.87 18.29
CA ARG A 433 8.57 8.09 19.64
C ARG A 433 7.78 7.43 20.77
N VAL A 434 7.01 6.39 20.46
CA VAL A 434 6.20 5.66 21.43
C VAL A 434 6.44 4.16 21.26
N LEU A 435 6.81 3.50 22.34
CA LEU A 435 6.85 2.04 22.44
C LEU A 435 5.51 1.49 22.90
N TRP A 436 5.23 0.24 22.55
CA TRP A 436 4.09 -0.45 23.11
C TRP A 436 4.31 -0.80 24.59
N PRO A 437 3.25 -0.89 25.41
CA PRO A 437 3.38 -1.12 26.85
C PRO A 437 4.24 -2.32 27.24
N GLY A 438 4.13 -3.42 26.49
CA GLY A 438 4.94 -4.62 26.69
C GLY A 438 6.44 -4.38 26.58
N ALA A 439 6.90 -3.62 25.57
CA ALA A 439 8.31 -3.30 25.38
C ALA A 439 8.88 -2.47 26.53
N VAL A 440 8.12 -1.47 27.00
CA VAL A 440 8.52 -0.66 28.16
C VAL A 440 8.69 -1.55 29.39
N ALA A 441 7.71 -2.41 29.66
CA ALA A 441 7.77 -3.31 30.81
C ALA A 441 8.91 -4.33 30.71
N ALA A 442 9.25 -4.81 29.50
CA ALA A 442 10.35 -5.73 29.29
C ALA A 442 11.72 -5.08 29.47
N ASP A 443 11.92 -3.84 29.00
CA ASP A 443 13.17 -3.11 29.23
C ASP A 443 13.42 -2.87 30.72
N GLU A 444 12.38 -2.46 31.46
CA GLU A 444 12.47 -2.29 32.91
C GLU A 444 12.81 -3.60 33.62
N GLU A 445 12.13 -4.70 33.29
CA GLU A 445 12.39 -5.99 33.93
C GLU A 445 13.77 -6.55 33.55
N PHE A 446 14.23 -6.34 32.31
CA PHE A 446 15.59 -6.72 31.91
C PHE A 446 16.64 -6.01 32.76
N LYS A 447 16.49 -4.69 32.97
CA LYS A 447 17.37 -3.90 33.86
C LYS A 447 17.36 -4.44 35.28
N ARG A 448 16.18 -4.68 35.86
CA ARG A 448 16.06 -5.31 37.20
C ARG A 448 16.73 -6.67 37.26
N ARG A 449 16.63 -7.49 36.20
CA ARG A 449 17.31 -8.80 36.14
C ARG A 449 18.82 -8.65 36.12
N ALA A 450 19.37 -7.72 35.35
CA ALA A 450 20.80 -7.43 35.33
C ALA A 450 21.31 -6.96 36.71
N ASP A 451 20.55 -6.09 37.37
CA ASP A 451 20.86 -5.61 38.72
C ASP A 451 20.84 -6.74 39.76
N ARG A 452 19.79 -7.58 39.75
CA ARG A 452 19.70 -8.78 40.63
C ARG A 452 20.86 -9.74 40.40
N ALA A 453 21.28 -9.90 39.15
CA ALA A 453 22.43 -10.72 38.77
C ALA A 453 23.78 -10.01 39.01
N ARG A 454 23.78 -8.76 39.52
CA ARG A 454 24.97 -7.92 39.73
C ARG A 454 25.89 -7.89 38.51
N THR A 455 25.29 -7.85 37.32
CA THR A 455 26.01 -7.93 36.04
C THR A 455 25.74 -6.65 35.25
N ASN A 456 26.77 -6.16 34.55
CA ASN A 456 26.60 -5.04 33.63
C ASN A 456 25.57 -5.41 32.54
N PRO A 457 24.51 -4.60 32.31
CA PRO A 457 23.48 -4.91 31.32
C PRO A 457 24.02 -5.19 29.92
N ASP A 458 25.04 -4.47 29.47
CA ASP A 458 25.62 -4.64 28.12
C ASP A 458 26.43 -5.93 28.01
N LEU A 459 27.10 -6.35 29.08
CA LEU A 459 27.76 -7.65 29.14
C LEU A 459 26.72 -8.78 29.06
N LEU A 460 25.60 -8.65 29.78
CA LEU A 460 24.51 -9.61 29.73
C LEU A 460 23.90 -9.68 28.32
N ARG A 461 23.67 -8.54 27.66
CA ARG A 461 23.19 -8.49 26.27
C ARG A 461 24.11 -9.21 25.30
N ARG A 462 25.43 -9.04 25.42
CA ARG A 462 26.41 -9.75 24.57
C ARG A 462 26.32 -11.27 24.75
N ARG A 463 26.26 -11.75 25.99
CA ARG A 463 26.08 -13.18 26.27
C ARG A 463 24.79 -13.74 25.64
N LEU A 464 23.70 -12.99 25.74
CA LEU A 464 22.40 -13.40 25.18
C LEU A 464 22.37 -13.34 23.64
N ARG A 465 23.13 -12.43 23.02
CA ARG A 465 23.38 -12.42 21.58
C ARG A 465 24.08 -13.69 21.12
N ASP A 466 25.13 -14.11 21.84
CA ASP A 466 25.86 -15.33 21.51
C ASP A 466 24.94 -16.56 21.61
N ARG A 467 24.09 -16.61 22.65
CA ARG A 467 23.04 -17.64 22.80
C ARG A 467 22.08 -17.64 21.61
N TYR A 468 21.55 -16.47 21.22
CA TYR A 468 20.67 -16.34 20.05
C TYR A 468 21.33 -16.87 18.78
N ASN A 469 22.57 -16.49 18.53
CA ASN A 469 23.31 -16.91 17.34
C ASN A 469 23.53 -18.43 17.33
N ALA A 470 23.94 -19.02 18.46
CA ALA A 470 24.13 -20.46 18.57
C ALA A 470 22.84 -21.23 18.29
N GLN A 471 21.72 -20.81 18.89
CA GLN A 471 20.40 -21.41 18.66
C GLN A 471 19.93 -21.26 17.20
N LEU A 472 20.13 -20.09 16.61
CA LEU A 472 19.76 -19.84 15.21
C LEU A 472 20.58 -20.70 14.24
N GLU A 473 21.89 -20.81 14.45
CA GLU A 473 22.76 -21.65 13.62
C GLU A 473 22.42 -23.13 13.76
N LYS A 474 22.11 -23.59 14.97
CA LYS A 474 21.62 -24.95 15.18
C LYS A 474 20.32 -25.23 14.42
N ALA A 475 19.36 -24.30 14.43
CA ALA A 475 18.13 -24.42 13.68
C ALA A 475 18.38 -24.41 12.16
N ARG A 476 19.28 -23.56 11.66
CA ARG A 476 19.64 -23.48 10.24
C ARG A 476 20.22 -24.78 9.69
N LYS A 477 20.97 -25.54 10.50
CA LYS A 477 21.51 -26.85 10.10
C LYS A 477 20.42 -27.86 9.72
N LEU A 478 19.20 -27.74 10.28
CA LEU A 478 18.07 -28.61 9.93
C LEU A 478 17.55 -28.42 8.50
N ARG A 479 17.88 -27.29 7.86
CA ARG A 479 17.47 -26.97 6.48
C ARG A 479 18.31 -27.68 5.43
N THR A 480 19.53 -28.06 5.80
CA THR A 480 20.45 -28.72 4.89
C THR A 480 20.09 -30.21 4.92
N PRO A 481 19.76 -30.85 3.79
CA PRO A 481 19.71 -32.30 3.78
C PRO A 481 21.10 -32.80 4.18
N THR A 482 21.19 -33.47 5.31
CA THR A 482 22.37 -34.27 5.64
C THR A 482 22.40 -35.41 4.63
N ASP A 483 23.15 -35.21 3.54
CA ASP A 483 23.77 -36.31 2.80
C ASP A 483 24.83 -36.96 3.71
N ASP A 484 24.37 -37.59 4.81
CA ASP A 484 25.19 -38.49 5.62
C ASP A 484 25.12 -39.90 4.99
N SER A 485 25.44 -39.96 3.71
CA SER A 485 25.86 -41.18 3.01
C SER A 485 27.01 -40.85 2.08
N ASP A 486 28.20 -41.32 2.44
CA ASP A 486 29.37 -41.50 1.59
C ASP A 486 29.93 -40.26 0.86
N ASN A 487 30.86 -39.56 1.52
CA ASN A 487 32.24 -39.56 1.04
C ASN A 487 33.18 -38.90 2.05
N SER A 488 33.94 -39.76 2.71
CA SER A 488 35.30 -39.43 3.12
C SER A 488 36.09 -38.87 1.92
N THR A 489 36.89 -37.83 2.18
CA THR A 489 38.02 -37.33 1.38
C THR A 489 37.69 -36.29 0.29
N LEU A 490 38.46 -35.19 0.32
CA LEU A 490 38.54 -34.05 -0.62
C LEU A 490 37.45 -32.99 -0.36
N SER A 491 37.73 -31.74 -0.02
CA SER A 491 38.90 -30.90 -0.25
C SER A 491 38.94 -29.74 0.75
N ALA A 492 40.09 -29.60 1.42
CA ALA A 492 40.57 -28.31 1.90
C ALA A 492 40.85 -27.39 0.69
N GLN A 493 40.88 -26.07 0.94
CA GLN A 493 40.96 -24.94 -0.02
C GLN A 493 39.56 -24.55 -0.51
N SER A 494 39.05 -23.34 -0.33
CA SER A 494 39.71 -22.04 -0.33
C SER A 494 38.91 -21.01 0.48
N SER A 495 39.55 -20.44 1.49
CA SER A 495 39.23 -19.10 2.00
C SER A 495 40.13 -18.07 1.30
N ILE A 496 39.61 -16.83 1.19
CA ILE A 496 40.28 -15.55 0.82
C ILE A 496 40.19 -15.13 -0.66
N THR A 497 39.35 -14.11 -0.92
CA THR A 497 39.56 -12.82 -1.67
C THR A 497 38.17 -12.29 -2.09
N SER A 498 37.60 -11.28 -1.44
CA SER A 498 37.77 -9.81 -1.60
C SER A 498 37.10 -9.19 -2.83
N SER A 499 36.10 -8.32 -2.53
CA SER A 499 35.90 -6.95 -3.04
C SER A 499 35.52 -6.66 -4.51
N THR A 500 34.38 -5.95 -4.64
CA THR A 500 34.12 -4.73 -5.46
C THR A 500 34.32 -4.75 -6.98
N ALA A 501 33.22 -4.45 -7.70
CA ALA A 501 33.13 -3.61 -8.91
C ALA A 501 31.62 -3.51 -9.26
N GLU A 502 30.91 -2.38 -9.17
CA GLU A 502 30.96 -1.22 -10.07
C GLU A 502 31.25 -1.58 -11.54
N SER A 503 30.21 -1.62 -12.37
CA SER A 503 30.35 -1.50 -13.82
C SER A 503 29.21 -0.64 -14.38
N GLY A 504 29.56 0.58 -14.77
CA GLY A 504 28.79 1.35 -15.73
C GLY A 504 29.31 1.11 -17.15
N ASP A 505 28.38 1.35 -18.07
CA ASP A 505 28.57 1.77 -19.46
C ASP A 505 28.51 0.70 -20.58
N ALA A 506 27.51 0.88 -21.43
CA ALA A 506 27.32 0.21 -22.71
C ALA A 506 27.36 1.30 -23.79
N GLY A 507 28.51 1.41 -24.45
CA GLY A 507 28.74 2.33 -25.56
C GLY A 507 27.87 2.04 -26.78
N LYS A 508 27.38 3.11 -27.41
CA LYS A 508 26.80 3.11 -28.76
C LYS A 508 27.72 3.89 -29.71
N ARG A 509 28.28 3.18 -30.68
CA ARG A 509 29.08 3.71 -31.81
C ARG A 509 28.19 4.16 -32.97
N ARG A 510 28.76 5.07 -33.79
CA ARG A 510 28.35 5.64 -35.10
C ARG A 510 27.50 6.91 -34.94
N LYS A 511 27.88 8.08 -35.46
CA LYS A 511 28.81 8.48 -36.53
C LYS A 511 29.54 9.76 -36.13
#